data_AF-A0A535D2M9-F1
#
_entry.id   AF-A0A535D2M9-F1
#
_cell.length_a   1.000
_cell.length_b   1.000
_cell.length_c   1.000
_cell.angle_alpha   90.00
_cell.angle_beta   90.00
_cell.angle_gamma   90.00
#
_symmetry.space_group_name_H-M   'P 1'
#
loop_
_entity.id
_entity.type
_entity.pdbx_description
1 polymer ?
#
loop_
_entity_poly.entity_id
_entity_poly.type
_entity_poly.pdbx_seq_one_letter_code
_entity_poly.pdbx_strand_id
1 'polypeptide(L)' 'MTDQLIAATQTGTLPALYAYEDYLAKQLPVIWLPTQYLQLSMIDKHLQGTQPQDPLGDINPENWYWK' A
#
# COMPACT_ATOMS: atom_id res chain seq x y z
N MET A 1 -0.73 23.82 -11.72
CA MET A 1 -0.89 23.60 -10.27
C MET A 1 -0.80 22.11 -9.94
N THR A 2 -1.63 21.25 -10.55
CA THR A 2 -1.56 19.78 -10.35
C THR A 2 -0.19 19.19 -10.68
N ASP A 3 0.38 19.52 -11.85
CA ASP A 3 1.69 18.98 -12.28
C ASP A 3 2.84 19.37 -11.35
N GLN A 4 2.75 20.55 -10.70
CA GLN A 4 3.76 20.99 -9.75
C GLN A 4 3.69 20.20 -8.44
N LEU A 5 2.48 19.90 -7.96
CA LEU A 5 2.29 19.04 -6.79
C LEU A 5 2.75 17.61 -7.10
N ILE A 6 2.45 17.08 -8.29
CA ILE A 6 2.94 15.77 -8.75
C ILE A 6 4.48 15.75 -8.83
N ALA A 7 5.11 16.77 -9.41
CA ALA A 7 6.57 16.83 -9.48
C ALA A 7 7.21 16.86 -8.09
N ALA A 8 6.59 17.55 -7.14
CA ALA A 8 7.09 17.63 -5.76
C ALA A 8 7.07 16.28 -5.03
N THR A 9 6.20 15.33 -5.39
CA THR A 9 6.17 14.01 -4.75
C THR A 9 7.32 13.09 -5.20
N GLN A 10 7.93 13.36 -6.36
CA GLN A 10 8.99 12.50 -6.92
C GLN A 10 10.29 12.54 -6.11
N THR A 11 10.58 13.68 -5.49
CA THR A 11 11.83 13.90 -4.72
C THR A 11 11.58 14.48 -3.33
N GLY A 12 10.31 14.65 -2.95
CA GLY A 12 9.89 15.30 -1.71
C GLY A 12 9.78 14.35 -0.53
N THR A 13 9.46 14.92 0.63
CA THR A 13 9.14 14.18 1.85
C THR A 13 7.62 14.05 2.01
N LEU A 14 7.18 13.35 3.05
CA LEU A 14 5.75 13.10 3.35
C LEU A 14 4.83 14.34 3.25
N PRO A 15 5.22 15.57 3.66
CA PRO A 15 4.42 16.77 3.43
C PRO A 15 4.06 17.07 1.97
N ALA A 16 4.91 16.70 1.01
CA ALA A 16 4.61 16.87 -0.41
C ALA A 16 3.47 15.94 -0.86
N LEU A 17 3.40 14.72 -0.30
CA LEU A 17 2.29 13.79 -0.53
C LEU A 17 0.98 14.36 0.04
N TYR A 18 0.99 14.86 1.28
CA TYR A 18 -0.20 15.46 1.89
C TYR A 18 -0.74 16.65 1.11
N ALA A 19 0.14 17.54 0.64
CA ALA A 19 -0.28 18.68 -0.17
C ALA A 19 -0.94 18.26 -1.50
N TYR A 20 -0.44 17.18 -2.11
CA TYR A 20 -1.04 16.60 -3.32
C TYR A 20 -2.39 15.94 -3.02
N GLU A 21 -2.48 15.12 -1.96
CA GLU A 21 -3.71 14.45 -1.53
C GLU A 21 -4.82 15.43 -1.17
N ASP A 22 -4.51 16.50 -0.41
CA ASP A 22 -5.45 17.55 -0.02
C ASP A 22 -6.02 18.31 -1.24
N TYR A 23 -5.20 18.50 -2.27
CA TYR A 23 -5.65 19.11 -3.53
C TYR A 23 -6.61 18.17 -4.27
N LEU A 24 -6.26 16.88 -4.40
CA LEU A 24 -7.09 15.90 -5.11
C LEU A 24 -8.41 15.61 -4.40
N ALA A 25 -8.43 15.59 -3.07
CA ALA A 25 -9.64 15.35 -2.28
C ALA A 25 -10.77 16.34 -2.61
N LYS A 26 -10.42 17.58 -3.00
CA LYS A 26 -11.38 18.62 -3.41
C LYS A 26 -11.85 18.48 -4.87
N GLN A 27 -11.04 17.85 -5.72
CA GLN A 27 -11.34 17.68 -7.13
C GLN A 27 -12.22 16.44 -7.40
N LEU A 28 -12.42 15.57 -6.39
CA LEU A 28 -13.22 14.33 -6.45
C LEU A 28 -13.09 13.57 -7.78
N PRO A 29 -11.86 13.28 -8.27
CA PRO A 29 -11.69 12.64 -9.58
C PRO A 29 -12.20 11.19 -9.60
N VAL A 30 -12.29 10.55 -8.43
CA VAL A 30 -12.77 9.17 -8.22
C VAL A 30 -13.55 9.10 -6.92
N ILE A 31 -14.70 8.42 -6.92
CA ILE A 31 -15.44 8.08 -5.71
C ILE A 31 -14.88 6.76 -5.17
N TRP A 32 -14.35 6.78 -3.95
CA TRP A 32 -13.80 5.60 -3.32
C TRP A 32 -14.93 4.67 -2.85
N LEU A 33 -14.99 3.47 -3.41
CA LEU A 33 -15.85 2.38 -2.96
C LEU A 33 -14.99 1.33 -2.23
N PRO A 34 -15.54 0.55 -1.29
CA PRO A 34 -14.80 -0.52 -0.64
C PRO A 34 -14.20 -1.47 -1.69
N THR A 35 -12.89 -1.62 -1.67
CA THR A 35 -12.19 -2.62 -2.48
C THR A 35 -12.22 -3.97 -1.77
N GLN A 36 -12.20 -5.06 -2.54
CA GLN A 36 -12.02 -6.40 -1.96
C GLN A 36 -10.70 -6.51 -1.19
N TYR A 37 -10.65 -7.43 -0.22
CA TYR A 37 -9.39 -7.78 0.44
C TYR A 37 -8.37 -8.21 -0.60
N LEU A 38 -7.17 -7.61 -0.57
CA LEU A 38 -6.09 -7.93 -1.51
C LEU A 38 -5.61 -9.38 -1.36
N GLN A 39 -5.64 -9.91 -0.14
CA GLN A 39 -5.15 -11.26 0.15
C GLN A 39 -5.91 -11.91 1.32
N LEU A 40 -6.17 -13.21 1.17
CA LEU A 40 -6.65 -14.10 2.22
C LEU A 40 -5.73 -15.33 2.27
N SER A 41 -5.06 -15.54 3.40
CA SER A 41 -4.04 -16.59 3.55
C SER A 41 -4.49 -17.68 4.52
N MET A 42 -4.43 -18.93 4.07
CA MET A 42 -4.58 -20.12 4.92
C MET A 42 -3.18 -20.71 5.15
N ILE A 43 -2.73 -20.72 6.40
CA ILE A 43 -1.36 -21.08 6.76
C ILE A 43 -1.38 -22.27 7.70
N ASP A 44 -0.57 -23.28 7.41
CA ASP A 44 -0.38 -24.42 8.31
C ASP A 44 0.25 -23.93 9.63
N LYS A 45 -0.27 -24.40 10.77
CA LYS A 45 0.20 -23.97 12.10
C LYS A 45 1.69 -24.31 12.38
N HIS A 46 2.28 -25.21 11.62
CA HIS A 46 3.68 -25.61 11.72
C HIS A 46 4.61 -24.81 10.78
N LEU A 47 4.04 -24.06 9.83
CA LEU A 47 4.79 -23.22 8.91
C LEU A 47 4.99 -21.82 9.52
N GLN A 48 6.24 -21.45 9.75
CA GLN A 48 6.63 -20.14 10.31
C GLN A 48 7.28 -19.24 9.25
N GLY A 49 7.51 -17.98 9.62
CA GLY A 49 8.08 -16.95 8.72
C GLY A 49 7.08 -16.36 7.72
N THR A 50 5.81 -16.75 7.80
CA THR A 50 4.72 -16.32 6.91
C THR A 50 4.05 -15.00 7.34
N GLN A 51 4.41 -14.46 8.50
CA GLN A 51 3.81 -13.26 9.09
C GLN A 51 4.88 -12.26 9.53
N PRO A 52 4.57 -10.94 9.47
CA PRO A 52 3.35 -10.34 8.92
C PRO A 52 3.21 -10.56 7.40
N GLN A 53 1.98 -10.53 6.87
CA GLN A 53 1.77 -10.52 5.42
C GLN A 53 2.32 -9.24 4.82
N ASP A 54 2.81 -9.34 3.59
CA ASP A 54 3.31 -8.19 2.85
C ASP A 54 2.16 -7.20 2.57
N PRO A 55 2.33 -5.88 2.82
CA PRO A 55 1.28 -4.89 2.63
C PRO A 55 0.87 -4.71 1.15
N LEU A 56 1.69 -5.15 0.20
CA LEU A 56 1.39 -5.16 -1.23
C LEU A 56 0.80 -6.50 -1.69
N GLY A 57 0.69 -7.48 -0.79
CA GLY A 57 0.14 -8.81 -1.09
C GLY A 57 1.16 -9.80 -1.66
N ASP A 58 2.44 -9.46 -1.64
CA ASP A 58 3.52 -10.33 -2.08
C ASP A 58 3.71 -11.53 -1.12
N ILE A 59 4.17 -12.64 -1.69
CA ILE A 59 4.50 -13.86 -0.96
C ILE A 59 6.02 -14.03 -1.00
N ASN A 60 6.65 -14.19 0.18
CA ASN A 60 8.11 -14.27 0.35
C ASN A 60 8.53 -15.63 0.96
N PRO A 61 8.45 -16.76 0.22
CA PRO A 61 8.69 -18.11 0.75
C PRO A 61 10.11 -18.37 1.24
N GLU A 62 11.08 -17.58 0.79
CA GLU A 62 12.48 -17.65 1.22
C GLU A 62 12.65 -17.40 2.72
N ASN A 63 11.70 -16.72 3.36
CA ASN A 63 11.69 -16.51 4.80
C ASN A 63 10.99 -17.63 5.58
N TRP A 64 10.37 -18.60 4.89
CA TRP A 64 9.53 -19.60 5.52
C TRP A 64 10.33 -20.81 5.97
N TYR A 65 9.93 -21.39 7.09
CA TYR A 65 10.56 -22.59 7.63
C TYR A 65 9.58 -23.41 8.45
N TRP A 66 9.82 -24.72 8.50
CA TRP A 66 9.04 -25.64 9.32
C TRP A 66 9.58 -25.65 10.76
N LYS A 67 8.66 -25.65 11.72
CA LYS A 67 8.96 -25.85 13.13
C LYS A 67 9.29 -27.31 13.45
#